data_AF-A0A1B1SBR1-F1
#
_entry.id   AF-A0A1B1SBR1-F1
#
_cell.length_a   1.000
_cell.length_b   1.000
_cell.length_c   1.000
_cell.angle_alpha   90.00
_cell.angle_beta   90.00
_cell.angle_gamma   90.00
#
_symmetry.space_group_name_H-M   'P 1'
#
loop_
_entity.id
_entity.type
_entity.pdbx_description
1 polymer ?
#
loop_
_entity_poly.entity_id
_entity_poly.type
_entity_poly.pdbx_seq_one_letter_code
_entity_poly.pdbx_strand_id
1 'polypeptide(L)'
;MYKYKFSYLGYVAINWVLTVALLTMRGLDTEAAKVQEWLEGAIIFWGGSMVLFLWSKVFVAGDDYKGVGTLNARITRALTFALAIAEAATIYYSMFGHDVFYLPAMALTCIWTTTFIYAACFGKKFILRTSAT
;
A
#
# COMPACT_ATOMS: atom_id res chain seq x y z
N MET A 1 26.94 -14.57 1.38
CA MET A 1 25.49 -14.81 1.50
C MET A 1 24.78 -13.54 1.04
N TYR A 2 24.20 -13.53 -0.17
CA TYR A 2 23.42 -12.39 -0.64
C TYR A 2 22.19 -12.26 0.27
N LYS A 3 22.14 -11.21 1.10
CA LYS A 3 20.94 -10.88 1.86
C LYS A 3 19.93 -10.36 0.82
N TYR A 4 19.03 -11.21 0.34
CA TYR A 4 17.85 -10.76 -0.39
C TYR A 4 17.06 -9.87 0.55
N LYS A 5 17.19 -8.55 0.37
CA LYS A 5 16.46 -7.58 1.17
C LYS A 5 15.18 -7.27 0.42
N PHE A 6 14.09 -7.77 0.96
CA PHE A 6 12.75 -7.64 0.43
C PHE A 6 12.30 -6.17 0.42
N SER A 7 11.84 -5.66 -0.73
CA SER A 7 11.37 -4.28 -0.82
C SER A 7 9.94 -4.18 -0.28
N TYR A 8 9.81 -3.71 0.96
CA TYR A 8 8.52 -3.47 1.61
C TYR A 8 7.64 -2.48 0.82
N LEU A 9 8.27 -1.56 0.08
CA LEU A 9 7.62 -0.66 -0.87
C LEU A 9 6.85 -1.39 -1.98
N GLY A 10 7.35 -2.53 -2.44
CA GLY A 10 6.68 -3.33 -3.47
C GLY A 10 5.35 -3.90 -2.99
N TYR A 11 5.29 -4.35 -1.73
CA TYR A 11 4.04 -4.83 -1.12
C TYR A 11 3.01 -3.72 -1.00
N VAL A 12 3.45 -2.57 -0.51
CA VAL A 12 2.62 -1.35 -0.41
C VAL A 12 2.05 -0.97 -1.78
N ALA A 13 2.88 -0.99 -2.83
CA ALA A 13 2.43 -0.67 -4.18
C ALA A 13 1.45 -1.73 -4.74
N ILE A 14 1.72 -3.03 -4.55
CA ILE A 14 0.83 -4.11 -4.98
C ILE A 14 -0.55 -3.94 -4.33
N ASN A 15 -0.59 -3.75 -3.01
CA ASN A 15 -1.88 -3.69 -2.32
C ASN A 15 -2.67 -2.42 -2.64
N TRP A 16 -1.98 -1.30 -2.84
CA TRP A 16 -2.55 -0.08 -3.36
C TRP A 16 -3.19 -0.29 -4.74
N VAL A 17 -2.50 -0.94 -5.68
CA VAL A 17 -3.03 -1.21 -7.02
C VAL A 17 -4.26 -2.10 -6.97
N LEU A 18 -4.26 -3.13 -6.12
CA LEU A 18 -5.43 -4.00 -5.93
C LEU A 18 -6.63 -3.23 -5.37
N THR A 19 -6.39 -2.34 -4.39
CA THR A 19 -7.43 -1.49 -3.79
C THR A 19 -8.05 -0.55 -4.83
N VAL A 20 -7.21 0.10 -5.65
CA VAL A 20 -7.69 0.97 -6.75
C VAL A 20 -8.48 0.17 -7.77
N ALA A 21 -8.01 -1.03 -8.14
CA ALA A 21 -8.73 -1.90 -9.08
C ALA A 21 -10.12 -2.26 -8.56
N LEU A 22 -10.25 -2.66 -7.29
CA LEU A 22 -11.54 -3.01 -6.69
C LEU A 22 -12.50 -1.82 -6.63
N LEU A 23 -12.02 -0.64 -6.22
CA LEU A 23 -12.82 0.59 -6.20
C LEU A 23 -13.28 0.99 -7.61
N THR A 24 -12.38 0.89 -8.60
CA THR A 24 -12.72 1.21 -10.00
C THR A 24 -13.76 0.24 -10.55
N MET A 25 -13.63 -1.06 -10.27
CA MET A 25 -14.61 -2.06 -10.68
C MET A 25 -16.00 -1.80 -10.09
N ARG A 26 -16.05 -1.38 -8.83
CA ARG A 26 -17.30 -0.97 -8.15
C ARG A 26 -17.87 0.32 -8.74
N GLY A 27 -17.02 1.31 -9.03
CA GLY A 27 -17.45 2.57 -9.64
C GLY A 27 -17.95 2.47 -11.08
N LEU A 28 -17.46 1.47 -11.83
CA LEU A 28 -17.90 1.17 -13.19
C LEU A 28 -19.07 0.16 -13.26
N ASP A 29 -19.56 -0.29 -12.10
CA ASP A 29 -20.62 -1.29 -11.98
C ASP A 29 -20.36 -2.55 -12.83
N THR A 30 -19.12 -3.04 -12.78
CA THR A 30 -18.70 -4.20 -13.57
C THR A 30 -19.17 -5.51 -12.93
N GLU A 31 -20.00 -6.28 -13.65
CA GLU A 31 -20.50 -7.58 -13.23
C GLU A 31 -19.44 -8.69 -13.37
N ALA A 32 -18.48 -8.72 -12.45
CA ALA A 32 -17.42 -9.73 -12.42
C ALA A 32 -17.18 -10.26 -10.99
N ALA A 33 -18.19 -10.92 -10.42
CA ALA A 33 -18.20 -11.39 -9.03
C ALA A 33 -16.94 -12.20 -8.63
N LYS A 34 -16.51 -13.15 -9.47
CA LYS A 34 -15.29 -13.95 -9.20
C LYS A 34 -14.01 -13.12 -9.12
N VAL A 35 -13.92 -12.06 -9.93
CA VAL A 35 -12.75 -11.17 -9.93
C VAL A 35 -12.79 -10.26 -8.71
N GLN A 36 -13.97 -9.79 -8.31
CA GLN A 36 -14.15 -8.99 -7.10
C GLN A 36 -13.78 -9.80 -5.85
N GLU A 37 -14.28 -11.04 -5.70
CA GLU A 37 -13.92 -11.92 -4.57
C GLU A 37 -12.40 -12.19 -4.53
N TRP A 38 -11.78 -12.40 -5.70
CA TRP A 38 -10.33 -12.59 -5.78
C TRP A 38 -9.56 -11.34 -5.35
N LEU A 39 -10.00 -10.16 -5.78
CA LEU A 39 -9.41 -8.87 -5.39
C LEU A 39 -9.56 -8.63 -3.88
N GLU A 40 -10.74 -8.88 -3.32
CA GLU A 40 -11.00 -8.75 -1.88
C GLU A 40 -10.06 -9.67 -1.09
N GLY A 41 -9.98 -10.95 -1.47
CA GLY A 41 -9.09 -11.91 -0.83
C GLY A 41 -7.61 -11.53 -0.96
N ALA A 42 -7.20 -11.02 -2.13
CA ALA A 42 -5.84 -10.56 -2.35
C ALA A 42 -5.51 -9.33 -1.48
N ILE A 43 -6.41 -8.34 -1.40
CA ILE A 43 -6.23 -7.14 -0.57
C ILE A 43 -6.06 -7.52 0.90
N ILE A 44 -6.93 -8.40 1.41
CA ILE A 44 -6.86 -8.88 2.79
C ILE A 44 -5.55 -9.62 3.04
N PHE A 45 -5.16 -10.52 2.14
CA PHE A 45 -3.94 -11.33 2.29
C PHE A 45 -2.68 -10.46 2.29
N TRP A 46 -2.52 -9.60 1.29
CA TRP A 46 -1.34 -8.75 1.16
C TRP A 46 -1.32 -7.66 2.24
N GLY A 47 -2.47 -7.08 2.58
CA GLY A 47 -2.60 -6.02 3.60
C GLY A 47 -2.32 -6.54 4.99
N GLY A 48 -2.90 -7.68 5.35
CA GLY A 48 -2.60 -8.38 6.60
C GLY A 48 -1.12 -8.74 6.69
N SER A 49 -0.54 -9.28 5.61
CA SER A 49 0.88 -9.62 5.56
C SER A 49 1.78 -8.40 5.75
N MET A 50 1.46 -7.27 5.10
CA MET A 50 2.19 -6.01 5.26
C MET A 50 2.21 -5.55 6.71
N VAL A 51 1.04 -5.48 7.35
CA VAL A 51 0.91 -5.08 8.75
C VAL A 51 1.76 -6.00 9.63
N LEU A 52 1.63 -7.32 9.49
CA LEU A 52 2.43 -8.28 10.27
C LEU A 52 3.94 -8.11 10.04
N PHE A 53 4.36 -7.80 8.82
CA PHE A 53 5.77 -7.61 8.51
C PHE A 53 6.36 -6.32 9.10
N LEU A 54 5.58 -5.31 9.49
CA LEU A 54 6.11 -4.08 10.12
C LEU A 54 6.96 -4.33 11.38
N TRP A 55 6.68 -5.42 12.10
CA TRP A 55 7.40 -5.83 13.32
C TRP A 55 8.35 -7.01 13.11
N SER A 56 8.43 -7.55 11.89
CA SER A 56 9.32 -8.65 11.57
C SER A 56 10.78 -8.19 11.47
N LYS A 57 11.73 -9.08 11.79
CA LYS A 57 13.16 -8.88 11.53
C LYS A 57 13.49 -8.74 10.03
N VAL A 58 12.53 -9.08 9.16
CA VAL A 58 12.61 -8.94 7.70
C VAL A 58 12.31 -7.50 7.24
N PHE A 59 11.70 -6.67 8.10
CA PHE A 59 11.44 -5.26 7.82
C PHE A 59 12.74 -4.45 7.88
N VAL A 60 13.27 -4.13 6.70
CA VAL A 60 14.40 -3.22 6.57
C VAL A 60 13.88 -1.87 6.09
N ALA A 61 13.39 -1.05 7.01
CA ALA A 61 13.20 0.37 6.78
C ALA A 61 14.21 1.11 7.66
N GLY A 62 15.26 1.64 7.05
CA GLY A 62 16.35 2.28 7.77
C GLY A 62 17.49 2.63 6.82
N ASP A 63 18.32 3.58 7.24
CA ASP A 63 19.41 4.13 6.45
C ASP A 63 20.52 3.10 6.13
N ASP A 64 20.51 1.94 6.79
CA ASP A 64 21.43 0.80 6.56
C ASP A 64 21.06 -0.06 5.33
N TYR A 65 19.98 0.28 4.63
CA TYR A 65 19.64 -0.31 3.34
C TYR A 65 20.34 0.43 2.20
N LYS A 66 21.30 -0.25 1.55
CA LYS A 66 22.08 0.29 0.42
C LYS A 66 21.45 0.03 -0.97
N GLY A 67 20.21 -0.45 -1.03
CA GLY A 67 19.50 -0.62 -2.31
C GLY A 67 18.77 0.65 -2.75
N VAL A 68 18.22 0.64 -3.97
CA VAL A 68 17.53 1.80 -4.55
C VAL A 68 16.18 2.02 -3.86
N GLY A 69 15.99 3.22 -3.29
CA GLY A 69 14.71 3.67 -2.72
C GLY A 69 14.36 3.05 -1.38
N THR A 70 14.69 3.72 -0.28
CA THR A 70 14.18 3.38 1.05
C THR A 70 13.38 4.51 1.67
N LEU A 71 12.12 4.22 1.98
CA LEU A 71 11.34 5.02 2.92
C LEU A 71 11.94 4.89 4.32
N ASN A 72 11.94 6.00 5.07
CA ASN A 72 12.20 5.96 6.50
C ASN A 72 11.12 5.09 7.19
N ALA A 73 11.52 4.27 8.17
CA ALA A 73 10.62 3.39 8.93
C ALA A 73 9.36 4.07 9.44
N ARG A 74 9.47 5.32 9.91
CA ARG A 74 8.32 6.10 10.40
C ARG A 74 7.30 6.36 9.29
N ILE A 75 7.78 6.77 8.11
CA ILE A 75 6.92 7.07 6.96
C ILE A 75 6.34 5.77 6.39
N THR A 76 7.13 4.70 6.31
CA THR A 76 6.67 3.38 5.87
C THR A 76 5.54 2.85 6.76
N ARG A 77 5.70 2.94 8.09
CA ARG A 77 4.66 2.54 9.04
C ARG A 77 3.41 3.39 8.89
N ALA A 78 3.56 4.72 8.83
CA ALA A 78 2.44 5.63 8.65
C ALA A 78 1.67 5.36 7.36
N LEU A 79 2.36 5.19 6.24
CA LEU A 79 1.75 4.83 4.96
C LEU A 79 1.08 3.46 5.02
N THR A 80 1.68 2.47 5.66
CA THR A 80 1.06 1.14 5.80
C THR A 80 -0.25 1.22 6.58
N PHE A 81 -0.25 1.88 7.74
CA PHE A 81 -1.47 2.00 8.55
C PHE A 81 -2.54 2.82 7.84
N ALA A 82 -2.16 3.91 7.18
CA ALA A 82 -3.10 4.72 6.41
C ALA A 82 -3.70 3.93 5.24
N LEU A 83 -2.91 3.07 4.59
CA LEU A 83 -3.40 2.20 3.53
C LEU A 83 -4.36 1.14 4.09
N ALA A 84 -4.01 0.51 5.22
CA ALA A 84 -4.86 -0.48 5.88
C ALA A 84 -6.24 0.10 6.27
N ILE A 85 -6.31 1.38 6.63
CA ILE A 85 -7.60 2.07 6.89
C ILE A 85 -8.41 2.21 5.59
N ALA A 86 -7.77 2.62 4.49
CA ALA A 86 -8.42 2.75 3.19
C ALA A 86 -8.89 1.37 2.65
N GLU A 87 -8.08 0.34 2.83
CA GLU A 87 -8.39 -1.05 2.49
C GLU A 87 -9.58 -1.56 3.32
N ALA A 88 -9.58 -1.34 4.64
CA ALA A 88 -10.68 -1.75 5.49
C ALA A 88 -12.01 -1.10 5.07
N ALA A 89 -11.99 0.20 4.74
CA ALA A 89 -13.16 0.90 4.23
C ALA A 89 -13.62 0.35 2.86
N THR A 90 -12.67 0.05 1.97
CA THR A 90 -12.93 -0.50 0.63
C THR A 90 -13.54 -1.90 0.71
N ILE A 91 -12.95 -2.80 1.51
CA ILE A 91 -13.43 -4.16 1.73
C ILE A 91 -14.78 -4.15 2.42
N TYR A 92 -14.97 -3.32 3.44
CA TYR A 92 -16.25 -3.19 4.12
C TYR A 92 -17.36 -2.77 3.17
N TYR A 93 -17.10 -1.76 2.33
CA TYR A 93 -18.05 -1.39 1.28
C TYR A 93 -18.31 -2.55 0.31
N SER A 94 -17.26 -3.20 -0.20
CA SER A 94 -17.39 -4.24 -1.22
C SER A 94 -18.16 -5.46 -0.73
N MET A 95 -17.89 -5.92 0.50
CA MET A 95 -18.52 -7.13 1.04
C MET A 95 -19.94 -6.90 1.55
N PHE A 96 -20.25 -5.71 2.09
CA PHE A 96 -21.54 -5.44 2.75
C PHE A 96 -22.45 -4.49 1.97
N GLY A 97 -21.96 -3.84 0.91
CA GLY A 97 -22.77 -3.00 0.03
C GLY A 97 -23.28 -1.70 0.66
N HIS A 98 -22.69 -1.23 1.76
CA HIS A 98 -23.11 0.02 2.38
C HIS A 98 -22.57 1.21 1.57
N ASP A 99 -23.36 1.73 0.64
CA ASP A 99 -22.99 2.83 -0.27
C ASP A 99 -22.43 4.09 0.42
N VAL A 100 -22.79 4.28 1.70
CA VAL A 100 -22.26 5.34 2.56
C VAL A 100 -20.72 5.30 2.66
N PHE A 101 -20.10 4.12 2.48
CA PHE A 101 -18.67 3.91 2.59
C PHE A 101 -17.90 4.02 1.27
N TYR A 102 -18.57 4.04 0.12
CA TYR A 102 -17.87 4.14 -1.17
C TYR A 102 -17.12 5.46 -1.34
N LEU A 103 -17.81 6.59 -1.14
CA LEU A 103 -17.21 7.93 -1.25
C LEU A 103 -16.06 8.13 -0.23
N PRO A 104 -16.21 7.76 1.06
CA PRO A 104 -15.09 7.76 2.00
C PRO A 104 -13.91 6.88 1.58
N ALA A 105 -14.16 5.65 1.12
CA ALA A 105 -13.10 4.73 0.69
C ALA A 105 -12.31 5.28 -0.52
N MET A 106 -13.03 5.85 -1.49
CA MET A 106 -12.46 6.58 -2.62
C MET A 106 -11.61 7.77 -2.16
N ALA A 107 -12.15 8.63 -1.29
CA ALA A 107 -11.45 9.81 -0.79
C ALA A 107 -10.16 9.44 -0.03
N LEU A 108 -10.24 8.44 0.86
CA LEU A 108 -9.09 7.92 1.60
C LEU A 108 -8.02 7.37 0.66
N THR A 109 -8.42 6.59 -0.35
CA THR A 109 -7.49 6.03 -1.34
C THR A 109 -6.84 7.12 -2.19
N CYS A 110 -7.57 8.17 -2.58
CA CYS A 110 -7.03 9.32 -3.30
C CYS A 110 -6.02 10.13 -2.45
N ILE A 111 -6.37 10.44 -1.20
CA ILE A 111 -5.47 11.13 -0.26
C ILE A 111 -4.21 10.29 -0.02
N TRP A 112 -4.38 8.99 0.17
CA TRP A 112 -3.26 8.08 0.35
C TRP A 112 -2.37 8.03 -0.89
N THR A 113 -2.96 7.93 -2.08
CA THR A 113 -2.25 7.87 -3.36
C THR A 113 -1.39 9.10 -3.59
N THR A 114 -1.96 10.30 -3.40
CA THR A 114 -1.23 11.55 -3.56
C THR A 114 -0.10 11.68 -2.53
N THR A 115 -0.34 11.25 -1.28
CA THR A 115 0.68 11.21 -0.23
C THR A 115 1.81 10.23 -0.55
N PHE A 116 1.47 9.05 -1.06
CA PHE A 116 2.43 8.02 -1.46
C PHE A 116 3.31 8.49 -2.63
N ILE A 117 2.70 9.06 -3.68
CA ILE A 117 3.44 9.61 -4.83
C ILE A 117 4.32 10.78 -4.39
N TYR A 118 3.80 11.70 -3.57
CA TYR A 118 4.60 12.81 -3.05
C TYR A 118 5.78 12.32 -2.23
N ALA A 119 5.56 11.35 -1.33
CA ALA A 119 6.63 10.74 -0.57
C ALA A 119 7.67 10.10 -1.51
N ALA A 120 7.23 9.28 -2.47
CA ALA A 120 8.08 8.56 -3.40
C ALA A 120 8.93 9.47 -4.31
N CYS A 121 8.35 10.55 -4.83
CA CYS A 121 9.00 11.44 -5.79
C CYS A 121 9.83 12.56 -5.12
N PHE A 122 9.37 13.11 -3.99
CA PHE A 122 9.92 14.35 -3.42
C PHE A 122 10.52 14.20 -2.03
N GLY A 123 10.40 13.03 -1.40
CA GLY A 123 11.12 12.77 -0.17
C GLY A 123 12.63 12.85 -0.44
N LYS A 124 13.31 13.92 -0.01
CA LYS A 124 14.78 14.07 -0.13
C LYS A 124 15.60 12.94 0.52
N LYS A 125 14.94 11.98 1.19
CA LYS A 125 15.50 10.72 1.72
C LYS A 125 15.33 9.50 0.78
N PHE A 126 14.65 9.66 -0.37
CA PHE A 126 14.44 8.61 -1.36
C PHE A 126 15.58 8.49 -2.38
N ILE A 127 16.34 9.56 -2.58
CA ILE A 127 17.28 9.68 -3.70
C ILE A 127 18.67 9.99 -3.14
N LEU A 128 19.52 8.97 -3.18
CA LEU A 128 20.98 9.04 -3.20
C LEU A 128 21.67 9.63 -1.96
N ARG A 129 22.41 8.77 -1.24
CA ARG A 129 23.74 9.19 -0.77
C ARG A 129 24.55 9.46 -2.03
N THR A 130 24.93 10.72 -2.20
CA THR A 130 25.88 11.27 -3.16
C THR A 130 27.01 10.30 -3.48
N SER A 131 27.16 9.95 -4.76
CA SER A 131 28.47 9.66 -5.31
C SER A 131 29.23 11.00 -5.39
N ALA A 132 29.85 11.39 -4.29
CA ALA A 132 30.89 12.41 -4.29
C ALA A 132 31.97 11.92 -3.32
N THR A 133 32.99 11.31 -3.92
CA THR A 133 34.36 11.24 -3.44
C THR A 133 34.86 12.61 -3.00
#